data_AF-A0A9E3UYP5-F1
#
_entry.id   AF-A0A9E3UYP5-F1
#
_cell.length_a   1.000
_cell.length_b   1.000
_cell.length_c   1.000
_cell.angle_alpha   90.00
_cell.angle_beta   90.00
_cell.angle_gamma   90.00
#
_symmetry.space_group_name_H-M   'P 1'
#
loop_
_entity.id
_entity.type
_entity.pdbx_description
1 polymer ?
#
loop_
_entity_poly.entity_id
_entity_poly.type
_entity_poly.pdbx_seq_one_letter_code
_entity_poly.pdbx_strand_id
1 'polypeptide(L)'
;MKSILLGPLAVLLVAGAMGLQRHGTELRARHELDALRPLAAQADRLAREIEAWRLLDLDTAELDRLRARKLDLLRLRGEIGDLRQAARLTPDAAQRELHELHNRADTAEAEAQRLEGIMQFDDQSRESMTSLNLALQMALIGARTAGGLPPASWDDIRERLARSPPEFPGWTDAQRDQARRHWLEQIERLPADRFEVLPSIAPDGANLDAALRSNHTLLLRERTPRPHPDGGWVRAYGFLSGRVAEAISPDGDFTAWERAETTPDGPP
;
A
#
# COMPACT_ATOMS: atom_id res chain seq x y z
N MET A 1 29.54 152.25 1.61
CA MET A 1 29.99 151.93 2.99
C MET A 1 29.00 150.97 3.63
N LYS A 2 29.53 149.95 4.32
CA LYS A 2 28.89 149.03 5.28
C LYS A 2 28.04 147.86 4.75
N SER A 3 28.73 146.73 4.71
CA SER A 3 28.33 145.33 4.86
C SER A 3 27.62 145.05 6.20
N ILE A 4 26.64 144.12 6.22
CA ILE A 4 26.31 143.15 7.30
C ILE A 4 25.56 141.96 6.61
N LEU A 5 26.10 140.73 6.47
CA LEU A 5 26.28 139.61 7.43
C LEU A 5 24.98 138.95 7.95
N LEU A 6 24.58 137.84 7.32
CA LEU A 6 23.73 136.75 7.86
C LEU A 6 23.93 135.56 6.88
N GLY A 7 24.66 134.48 7.17
CA GLY A 7 24.93 133.84 8.44
C GLY A 7 24.12 132.53 8.54
N PRO A 8 24.70 131.39 8.93
CA PRO A 8 24.60 130.11 8.24
C PRO A 8 23.72 129.09 8.99
N LEU A 9 22.39 129.16 8.83
CA LEU A 9 21.48 128.22 9.51
C LEU A 9 20.80 127.20 8.57
N ALA A 10 20.80 127.41 7.25
CA ALA A 10 20.05 126.58 6.31
C ALA A 10 20.76 125.27 5.87
N VAL A 11 22.08 125.16 6.08
CA VAL A 11 22.87 124.02 5.56
C VAL A 11 22.89 122.81 6.52
N LEU A 12 22.63 123.00 7.82
CA LEU A 12 22.62 121.91 8.81
C LEU A 12 21.34 121.05 8.77
N LEU A 13 20.25 121.53 8.17
CA LEU A 13 19.01 120.76 8.01
C LEU A 13 19.00 119.84 6.76
N VAL A 14 19.80 120.15 5.74
CA VAL A 14 19.86 119.36 4.49
C VAL A 14 20.80 118.15 4.60
N ALA A 15 21.87 118.24 5.40
CA ALA A 15 22.79 117.12 5.65
C ALA A 15 22.17 116.01 6.53
N GLY A 16 21.25 116.35 7.44
CA GLY A 16 20.50 115.37 8.24
C GLY A 16 19.49 114.55 7.43
N ALA A 17 18.89 115.14 6.39
CA ALA A 17 17.91 114.46 5.54
C ALA A 17 18.53 113.43 4.58
N MET A 18 19.75 113.69 4.06
CA MET A 18 20.44 112.74 3.18
C MET A 18 21.03 111.51 3.92
N GLY A 19 21.40 111.64 5.19
CA GLY A 19 21.85 110.50 6.02
C GLY A 19 20.73 109.49 6.30
N LEU A 20 19.51 109.98 6.56
CA LEU A 20 18.34 109.13 6.78
C LEU A 20 17.86 108.44 5.49
N GLN A 21 18.05 109.06 4.33
CA GLN A 21 17.66 108.47 3.04
C GLN A 21 18.63 107.36 2.59
N ARG A 22 19.93 107.49 2.86
CA ARG A 22 20.94 106.42 2.60
C ARG A 22 20.73 105.21 3.50
N HIS A 23 20.41 105.42 4.78
CA HIS A 23 20.09 104.32 5.69
C HIS A 23 18.76 103.63 5.33
N GLY A 24 17.77 104.39 4.84
CA GLY A 24 16.52 103.82 4.34
C GLY A 24 16.68 102.92 3.11
N THR A 25 17.55 103.28 2.16
CA THR A 25 17.84 102.43 0.99
C THR A 25 18.63 101.17 1.37
N GLU A 26 19.51 101.26 2.35
CA GLU A 26 20.30 100.11 2.81
C GLU A 26 19.45 99.14 3.63
N LEU A 27 18.52 99.64 4.45
CA LEU A 27 17.56 98.82 5.18
C LEU A 27 16.55 98.15 4.24
N ARG A 28 16.10 98.84 3.18
CA ARG A 28 15.25 98.23 2.14
C ARG A 28 15.98 97.15 1.36
N ALA A 29 17.22 97.41 0.94
CA ALA A 29 18.04 96.40 0.26
C ALA A 29 18.30 95.18 1.14
N ARG A 30 18.52 95.36 2.46
CA ARG A 30 18.64 94.25 3.41
C ARG A 30 17.33 93.49 3.60
N HIS A 31 16.19 94.20 3.70
CA HIS A 31 14.88 93.56 3.77
C HIS A 31 14.52 92.78 2.50
N GLU A 32 14.87 93.28 1.32
CA GLU A 32 14.68 92.58 0.06
C GLU A 32 15.59 91.35 -0.04
N LEU A 33 16.85 91.45 0.40
CA LEU A 33 17.76 90.31 0.51
C LEU A 33 17.23 89.25 1.49
N ASP A 34 16.68 89.67 2.63
CA ASP A 34 16.10 88.76 3.61
C ASP A 34 14.78 88.14 3.11
N ALA A 35 14.01 88.85 2.28
CA ALA A 35 12.81 88.31 1.63
C ALA A 35 13.12 87.33 0.49
N LEU A 36 14.26 87.48 -0.20
CA LEU A 36 14.67 86.59 -1.30
C LEU A 36 15.41 85.33 -0.83
N ARG A 37 16.04 85.37 0.35
CA ARG A 37 16.69 84.20 0.97
C ARG A 37 15.81 82.95 1.09
N PRO A 38 14.56 83.02 1.59
CA PRO A 38 13.71 81.83 1.69
C PRO A 38 13.32 81.27 0.31
N LEU A 39 13.13 82.14 -0.69
CA LEU A 39 12.82 81.71 -2.06
C LEU A 39 14.02 81.01 -2.72
N ALA A 40 15.23 81.53 -2.54
CA ALA A 40 16.46 80.88 -3.00
C ALA A 40 16.66 79.52 -2.31
N ALA A 41 16.43 79.43 -0.99
CA ALA A 41 16.51 78.17 -0.27
C ALA A 41 15.45 77.15 -0.73
N GLN A 42 14.25 77.62 -1.11
CA GLN A 42 13.20 76.77 -1.66
C GLN A 42 13.53 76.28 -3.07
N ALA A 43 14.11 77.14 -3.92
CA ALA A 43 14.61 76.76 -5.24
C ALA A 43 15.71 75.71 -5.14
N ASP A 44 16.67 75.88 -4.22
CA ASP A 44 17.75 74.91 -3.98
C ASP A 44 17.24 73.59 -3.41
N ARG A 45 16.18 73.63 -2.60
CA ARG A 45 15.53 72.42 -2.10
C ARG A 45 14.83 71.66 -3.24
N LEU A 46 14.04 72.35 -4.04
CA LEU A 46 13.34 71.74 -5.18
C LEU A 46 14.30 71.23 -6.24
N ALA A 47 15.40 71.95 -6.50
CA ALA A 47 16.44 71.49 -7.42
C ALA A 47 17.10 70.19 -6.92
N ARG A 48 17.38 70.09 -5.61
CA ARG A 48 17.90 68.86 -5.00
C ARG A 48 16.88 67.72 -4.99
N GLU A 49 15.60 68.00 -4.78
CA GLU A 49 14.54 67.00 -4.87
C GLU A 49 14.38 66.50 -6.32
N ILE A 50 14.38 67.38 -7.32
CA ILE A 50 14.33 67.00 -8.74
C ILE A 50 15.55 66.17 -9.13
N GLU A 51 16.75 66.54 -8.66
CA GLU A 51 17.96 65.77 -8.93
C GLU A 51 17.93 64.41 -8.22
N ALA A 52 17.40 64.34 -6.99
CA ALA A 52 17.17 63.08 -6.30
C ALA A 52 16.15 62.19 -7.03
N TRP A 53 15.10 62.75 -7.61
CA TRP A 53 14.13 62.02 -8.43
C TRP A 53 14.68 61.59 -9.79
N ARG A 54 15.60 62.35 -10.38
CA ARG A 54 16.32 61.97 -11.61
C ARG A 54 17.35 60.86 -11.35
N LEU A 55 17.98 60.86 -10.17
CA LEU A 55 18.91 59.81 -9.73
C LEU A 55 18.17 58.54 -9.27
N LEU A 56 16.90 58.65 -8.87
CA LEU A 56 15.91 57.57 -8.90
C LEU A 56 15.54 57.28 -10.37
N ASP A 57 16.54 56.90 -11.14
CA ASP A 57 16.40 56.32 -12.46
C ASP A 57 15.49 55.09 -12.26
N LEU A 58 14.20 55.25 -12.57
CA LEU A 58 13.23 54.17 -12.62
C LEU A 58 13.87 53.16 -13.56
N ASP A 59 14.41 52.07 -13.01
CA ASP A 59 15.19 51.08 -13.73
C ASP A 59 14.36 50.61 -14.92
N THR A 60 14.61 51.25 -16.07
CA THR A 60 13.84 51.04 -17.29
C THR A 60 14.02 49.61 -17.75
N ALA A 61 15.18 49.01 -17.40
CA ALA A 61 15.42 47.60 -17.57
C ALA A 61 14.52 46.74 -16.67
N GLU A 62 14.21 47.15 -15.44
CA GLU A 62 13.26 46.42 -14.59
C GLU A 62 11.81 46.54 -15.09
N LEU A 63 11.41 47.71 -15.57
CA LEU A 63 10.10 47.91 -16.22
C LEU A 63 9.95 47.04 -17.47
N ASP A 64 11.00 46.94 -18.28
CA ASP A 64 11.01 46.11 -19.49
C ASP A 64 11.08 44.61 -19.15
N ARG A 65 11.81 44.21 -18.09
CA ARG A 65 11.77 42.83 -17.56
C ARG A 65 10.37 42.45 -17.08
N LEU A 66 9.67 43.36 -16.38
CA LEU A 66 8.31 43.11 -15.91
C LEU A 66 7.31 42.99 -17.08
N ARG A 67 7.47 43.81 -18.13
CA ARG A 67 6.67 43.70 -19.35
C ARG A 67 6.94 42.38 -20.08
N ALA A 68 8.20 41.98 -20.21
CA ALA A 68 8.57 40.69 -20.80
C ALA A 68 7.95 39.52 -20.01
N ARG A 69 8.09 39.52 -18.67
CA ARG A 69 7.45 38.51 -17.80
C ARG A 69 5.93 38.45 -17.93
N LYS A 70 5.28 39.61 -18.09
CA LYS A 70 3.82 39.68 -18.29
C LYS A 70 3.41 39.07 -19.64
N LEU A 71 4.20 39.30 -20.70
CA LEU A 71 3.95 38.69 -22.01
C LEU A 71 4.15 37.18 -21.97
N ASP A 72 5.19 36.70 -21.31
CA ASP A 72 5.44 35.25 -21.12
C ASP A 72 4.29 34.58 -20.34
N LEU A 73 3.77 35.23 -19.30
CA LEU A 73 2.61 34.73 -18.56
C LEU A 73 1.34 34.64 -19.41
N LEU A 74 1.10 35.62 -20.27
CA LEU A 74 -0.05 35.59 -21.19
C LEU A 74 0.11 34.49 -22.24
N ARG A 75 1.33 34.31 -22.76
CA ARG A 75 1.67 33.24 -23.70
C ARG A 75 1.47 31.86 -23.07
N LEU A 76 2.03 31.62 -21.89
CA LEU A 76 1.86 30.36 -21.15
C LEU A 76 0.38 30.09 -20.83
N ARG A 77 -0.40 31.13 -20.50
CA ARG A 77 -1.84 30.99 -20.29
C ARG A 77 -2.59 30.61 -21.57
N GLY A 78 -2.18 31.14 -22.72
CA GLY A 78 -2.69 30.76 -24.04
C GLY A 78 -2.35 29.31 -24.37
N GLU A 79 -1.08 28.93 -24.23
CA GLU A 79 -0.60 27.55 -24.44
C GLU A 79 -1.33 26.54 -23.53
N ILE A 80 -1.58 26.89 -22.26
CA ILE A 80 -2.40 26.06 -21.34
C ILE A 80 -3.87 25.97 -21.80
N GLY A 81 -4.42 27.06 -22.35
CA GLY A 81 -5.77 27.07 -22.93
C GLY A 81 -5.87 26.14 -24.14
N ASP A 82 -4.92 26.25 -25.06
CA ASP A 82 -4.82 25.44 -26.26
C ASP A 82 -4.56 23.97 -25.92
N LEU A 83 -3.71 23.67 -24.93
CA LEU A 83 -3.49 22.32 -24.44
C LEU A 83 -4.76 21.71 -23.82
N ARG A 84 -5.52 22.48 -23.02
CA ARG A 84 -6.82 22.03 -22.48
C ARG A 84 -7.84 21.78 -23.60
N GLN A 85 -7.82 22.61 -24.64
CA GLN A 85 -8.73 22.49 -25.77
C GLN A 85 -8.36 21.34 -26.73
N ALA A 86 -7.07 21.16 -27.00
CA ALA A 86 -6.52 20.07 -27.80
C ALA A 86 -6.67 18.72 -27.10
N ALA A 87 -6.55 18.70 -25.76
CA ALA A 87 -6.75 17.50 -24.98
C ALA A 87 -8.19 16.97 -25.09
N ARG A 88 -9.22 17.80 -25.34
CA ARG A 88 -10.67 17.43 -25.41
C ARG A 88 -11.20 16.53 -24.29
N LEU A 89 -10.38 16.18 -23.32
CA LEU A 89 -10.74 15.68 -22.02
C LEU A 89 -11.25 16.90 -21.29
N THR A 90 -12.56 17.13 -21.39
CA THR A 90 -13.24 17.80 -20.29
C THR A 90 -12.74 17.16 -18.99
N PRO A 91 -12.40 17.92 -17.94
CA PRO A 91 -11.98 17.33 -16.66
C PRO A 91 -12.88 16.16 -16.24
N ASP A 92 -14.16 16.25 -16.56
CA ASP A 92 -15.19 15.22 -16.37
C ASP A 92 -14.98 13.94 -17.20
N ALA A 93 -14.44 14.02 -18.42
CA ALA A 93 -14.09 12.84 -19.23
C ALA A 93 -12.85 12.12 -18.67
N ALA A 94 -11.81 12.86 -18.31
CA ALA A 94 -10.62 12.27 -17.67
C ALA A 94 -10.97 11.64 -16.32
N GLN A 95 -11.84 12.28 -15.54
CA GLN A 95 -12.27 11.76 -14.24
C GLN A 95 -13.14 10.49 -14.38
N ARG A 96 -13.99 10.42 -15.41
CA ARG A 96 -14.74 9.19 -15.74
C ARG A 96 -13.82 8.05 -16.16
N GLU A 97 -12.86 8.31 -17.03
CA GLU A 97 -11.90 7.30 -17.47
C GLU A 97 -11.05 6.78 -16.30
N LEU A 98 -10.58 7.68 -15.43
CA LEU A 98 -9.88 7.29 -14.19
C LEU A 98 -10.75 6.42 -13.29
N HIS A 99 -12.03 6.77 -13.12
CA HIS A 99 -12.95 5.98 -12.32
C HIS A 99 -13.20 4.59 -12.93
N GLU A 100 -13.38 4.50 -14.26
CA GLU A 100 -13.52 3.23 -14.97
C GLU A 100 -12.26 2.37 -14.85
N LEU A 101 -11.07 2.96 -15.00
CA LEU A 101 -9.80 2.24 -14.81
C LEU A 101 -9.62 1.75 -13.38
N HIS A 102 -10.01 2.55 -12.39
CA HIS A 102 -9.96 2.14 -10.99
C HIS A 102 -10.90 0.96 -10.73
N ASN A 103 -12.18 1.06 -11.14
CA ASN A 103 -13.13 -0.03 -10.99
C ASN A 103 -12.64 -1.31 -11.70
N ARG A 104 -12.02 -1.19 -12.87
CA ARG A 104 -11.41 -2.34 -13.58
C ARG A 104 -10.23 -2.93 -12.82
N ALA A 105 -9.36 -2.10 -12.26
CA ALA A 105 -8.24 -2.54 -11.44
C ALA A 105 -8.74 -3.29 -10.19
N ASP A 106 -9.74 -2.75 -9.50
CA ASP A 106 -10.35 -3.38 -8.32
C ASP A 106 -10.96 -4.74 -8.66
N THR A 107 -11.67 -4.85 -9.80
CA THR A 107 -12.22 -6.14 -10.24
C THR A 107 -11.14 -7.16 -10.59
N ALA A 108 -10.06 -6.72 -11.25
CA ALA A 108 -8.95 -7.60 -11.62
C ALA A 108 -8.17 -8.05 -10.38
N GLU A 109 -8.01 -7.19 -9.38
CA GLU A 109 -7.38 -7.53 -8.11
C GLU A 109 -8.22 -8.54 -7.33
N ALA A 110 -9.54 -8.35 -7.25
CA ALA A 110 -10.45 -9.31 -6.62
C ALA A 110 -10.43 -10.69 -7.32
N GLU A 111 -10.37 -10.70 -8.66
CA GLU A 111 -10.23 -11.95 -9.43
C GLU A 111 -8.88 -12.63 -9.18
N ALA A 112 -7.79 -11.87 -9.16
CA ALA A 112 -6.45 -12.39 -8.86
C ALA A 112 -6.38 -13.01 -7.46
N GLN A 113 -6.94 -12.33 -6.44
CA GLN A 113 -7.02 -12.86 -5.07
C GLN A 113 -7.84 -14.15 -5.01
N ARG A 114 -8.95 -14.24 -5.76
CA ARG A 114 -9.75 -15.48 -5.83
C ARG A 114 -8.94 -16.62 -6.46
N LEU A 115 -8.24 -16.37 -7.56
CA LEU A 115 -7.41 -17.38 -8.23
C LEU A 115 -6.26 -17.84 -7.34
N GLU A 116 -5.61 -16.92 -6.64
CA GLU A 116 -4.57 -17.25 -5.67
C GLU A 116 -5.12 -18.15 -4.55
N GLY A 117 -6.30 -17.85 -4.02
CA GLY A 117 -6.98 -18.70 -3.03
C GLY A 117 -7.27 -20.12 -3.54
N ILE A 118 -7.69 -20.26 -4.80
CA ILE A 118 -7.90 -21.57 -5.44
C ILE A 118 -6.58 -22.33 -5.56
N MET A 119 -5.51 -21.68 -6.04
CA MET A 119 -4.20 -22.32 -6.17
C MET A 119 -3.63 -22.78 -4.83
N GLN A 120 -3.72 -21.94 -3.79
CA GLN A 120 -3.30 -22.29 -2.43
C GLN A 120 -4.10 -23.48 -1.88
N PHE A 121 -5.42 -23.51 -2.13
CA PHE A 121 -6.27 -24.64 -1.75
C PHE A 121 -5.86 -25.93 -2.47
N ASP A 122 -5.61 -25.88 -3.78
CA ASP A 122 -5.21 -27.03 -4.59
C ASP A 122 -3.87 -27.60 -4.11
N ASP A 123 -2.91 -26.74 -3.80
CA ASP A 123 -1.61 -27.16 -3.27
C ASP A 123 -1.76 -27.79 -1.89
N GLN A 124 -2.58 -27.20 -1.01
CA GLN A 124 -2.88 -27.76 0.31
C GLN A 124 -3.64 -29.09 0.24
N SER A 125 -4.56 -29.25 -0.73
CA SER A 125 -5.27 -30.50 -0.99
C SER A 125 -4.31 -31.57 -1.48
N ARG A 126 -3.44 -31.25 -2.46
CA ARG A 126 -2.43 -32.18 -2.98
C ARG A 126 -1.49 -32.64 -1.87
N GLU A 127 -1.03 -31.73 -1.02
CA GLU A 127 -0.21 -32.06 0.14
C GLU A 127 -0.98 -32.97 1.10
N SER A 128 -2.22 -32.61 1.47
CA SER A 128 -3.07 -33.42 2.36
C SER A 128 -3.23 -34.85 1.85
N MET A 129 -3.59 -34.99 0.58
CA MET A 129 -3.83 -36.28 -0.06
C MET A 129 -2.55 -37.12 -0.17
N THR A 130 -1.41 -36.48 -0.42
CA THR A 130 -0.10 -37.16 -0.44
C THR A 130 0.26 -37.68 0.95
N SER A 131 0.14 -36.85 1.98
CA SER A 131 0.41 -37.24 3.37
C SER A 131 -0.57 -38.32 3.85
N LEU A 132 -1.86 -38.19 3.53
CA LEU A 132 -2.89 -39.16 3.86
C LEU A 132 -2.64 -40.51 3.19
N ASN A 133 -2.26 -40.52 1.92
CA ASN A 133 -1.94 -41.75 1.21
C ASN A 133 -0.74 -42.47 1.84
N LEU A 134 0.32 -41.73 2.20
CA LEU A 134 1.47 -42.30 2.91
C LEU A 134 1.07 -42.87 4.28
N ALA A 135 0.30 -42.09 5.05
CA ALA A 135 -0.29 -42.50 6.31
C ALA A 135 -1.12 -43.79 6.19
N LEU A 136 -1.97 -43.85 5.18
CA LEU A 136 -2.83 -45.00 4.90
C LEU A 136 -1.99 -46.23 4.58
N GLN A 137 -0.96 -46.09 3.74
CA GLN A 137 -0.05 -47.19 3.44
C GLN A 137 0.63 -47.74 4.70
N MET A 138 1.12 -46.86 5.58
CA MET A 138 1.73 -47.29 6.85
C MET A 138 0.73 -48.04 7.75
N ALA A 139 -0.50 -47.53 7.85
CA ALA A 139 -1.57 -48.17 8.59
C ALA A 139 -1.92 -49.56 8.04
N LEU A 140 -2.01 -49.70 6.71
CA LEU A 140 -2.31 -50.97 6.03
C LEU A 140 -1.18 -51.99 6.15
N ILE A 141 0.07 -51.55 6.07
CA ILE A 141 1.23 -52.40 6.33
C ILE A 141 1.20 -52.91 7.77
N GLY A 142 1.00 -52.02 8.75
CA GLY A 142 0.87 -52.38 10.16
C GLY A 142 -0.30 -53.33 10.43
N ALA A 143 -1.43 -53.17 9.71
CA ALA A 143 -2.54 -54.10 9.78
C ALA A 143 -2.15 -55.51 9.30
N ARG A 144 -1.47 -55.62 8.14
CA ARG A 144 -1.03 -56.91 7.59
C ARG A 144 -0.06 -57.66 8.51
N THR A 145 0.86 -56.94 9.17
CA THR A 145 1.82 -57.57 10.08
C THR A 145 1.19 -58.02 11.40
N ALA A 146 0.03 -57.47 11.77
CA ALA A 146 -0.70 -57.79 12.99
C ALA A 146 -1.90 -58.74 12.77
N GLY A 147 -1.76 -59.70 11.85
CA GLY A 147 -2.81 -60.68 11.57
C GLY A 147 -4.06 -60.08 10.92
N GLY A 148 -3.95 -58.87 10.37
CA GLY A 148 -5.01 -58.21 9.65
C GLY A 148 -5.99 -57.39 10.46
N LEU A 149 -5.72 -57.13 11.73
CA LEU A 149 -6.59 -56.21 12.48
C LEU A 149 -6.31 -54.78 12.01
N PRO A 150 -7.32 -53.91 11.81
CA PRO A 150 -7.07 -52.49 11.60
C PRO A 150 -6.37 -51.88 12.85
N PRO A 151 -5.51 -50.87 12.69
CA PRO A 151 -4.93 -50.18 13.82
C PRO A 151 -5.96 -49.36 14.57
N ALA A 152 -5.82 -49.27 15.90
CA ALA A 152 -6.70 -48.47 16.76
C ALA A 152 -6.20 -47.03 16.97
N SER A 153 -4.90 -46.78 16.75
CA SER A 153 -4.25 -45.49 16.98
C SER A 153 -2.94 -45.38 16.22
N TRP A 154 -2.35 -44.18 16.20
CA TRP A 154 -1.00 -43.94 15.67
C TRP A 154 0.08 -44.73 16.42
N ASP A 155 -0.06 -44.87 17.74
CA ASP A 155 0.88 -45.65 18.56
C ASP A 155 0.82 -47.13 18.22
N ASP A 156 -0.38 -47.64 17.97
CA ASP A 156 -0.59 -49.02 17.54
C ASP A 156 0.05 -49.29 16.15
N ILE A 157 -0.08 -48.35 15.19
CA ILE A 157 0.61 -48.46 13.90
C ILE A 157 2.13 -48.52 14.12
N ARG A 158 2.68 -47.62 14.94
CA ARG A 158 4.12 -47.59 15.25
C ARG A 158 4.60 -48.88 15.90
N GLU A 159 3.89 -49.38 16.90
CA GLU A 159 4.23 -50.61 17.59
C GLU A 159 4.20 -51.82 16.63
N ARG A 160 3.20 -51.89 15.76
CA ARG A 160 3.07 -52.97 14.76
C ARG A 160 4.19 -52.93 13.72
N LEU A 161 4.54 -51.75 13.21
CA LEU A 161 5.67 -51.57 12.30
C LEU A 161 7.02 -51.89 12.96
N ALA A 162 7.17 -51.61 14.26
CA ALA A 162 8.38 -51.91 15.00
C ALA A 162 8.57 -53.41 15.26
N ARG A 163 7.47 -54.11 15.58
CA ARG A 163 7.48 -55.54 15.93
C ARG A 163 7.81 -56.46 14.76
N SER A 164 7.20 -56.22 13.61
CA SER A 164 7.32 -57.13 12.48
C SER A 164 7.59 -56.35 11.20
N PRO A 165 8.79 -56.50 10.59
CA PRO A 165 9.01 -56.00 9.24
C PRO A 165 8.05 -56.71 8.27
N PRO A 166 7.76 -56.08 7.13
CA PRO A 166 6.92 -56.69 6.11
C PRO A 166 7.58 -57.97 5.58
N GLU A 167 6.79 -59.02 5.41
CA GLU A 167 7.26 -60.23 4.74
C GLU A 167 7.08 -60.08 3.23
N PHE A 168 8.11 -59.59 2.55
CA PHE A 168 8.18 -59.61 1.11
C PHE A 168 8.96 -60.84 0.63
N PRO A 169 8.38 -61.66 -0.29
CA PRO A 169 9.07 -62.81 -0.85
C PRO A 169 10.42 -62.43 -1.46
N GLY A 170 11.46 -63.19 -1.14
CA GLY A 170 12.81 -62.99 -1.67
C GLY A 170 13.65 -61.90 -1.00
N TRP A 171 13.11 -61.19 0.00
CA TRP A 171 13.91 -60.24 0.78
C TRP A 171 14.81 -60.95 1.79
N THR A 172 16.00 -60.42 2.00
CA THR A 172 16.91 -60.81 3.09
C THR A 172 16.53 -60.12 4.40
N ASP A 173 17.07 -60.60 5.54
CA ASP A 173 16.85 -59.96 6.84
C ASP A 173 17.35 -58.51 6.86
N ALA A 174 18.50 -58.24 6.22
CA ALA A 174 19.04 -56.89 6.13
C ALA A 174 18.12 -55.93 5.36
N GLN A 175 17.49 -56.40 4.27
CA GLN A 175 16.52 -55.61 3.50
C GLN A 175 15.25 -55.36 4.30
N ARG A 176 14.74 -56.36 5.02
CA ARG A 176 13.60 -56.22 5.94
C ARG A 176 13.88 -55.17 7.03
N ASP A 177 15.06 -55.24 7.64
CA ASP A 177 15.47 -54.29 8.66
C ASP A 177 15.65 -52.87 8.11
N GLN A 178 16.21 -52.72 6.92
CA GLN A 178 16.32 -51.43 6.26
C GLN A 178 14.95 -50.83 5.96
N ALA A 179 14.01 -51.61 5.42
CA ALA A 179 12.66 -51.14 5.15
C ALA A 179 11.91 -50.77 6.43
N ARG A 180 12.04 -51.58 7.49
CA ARG A 180 11.49 -51.26 8.81
C ARG A 180 11.99 -49.92 9.34
N ARG A 181 13.32 -49.69 9.31
CA ARG A 181 13.89 -48.39 9.72
C ARG A 181 13.35 -47.24 8.89
N HIS A 182 13.29 -47.42 7.57
CA HIS A 182 12.76 -46.42 6.67
C HIS A 182 11.30 -46.08 6.98
N TRP A 183 10.45 -47.07 7.22
CA TRP A 183 9.04 -46.85 7.55
C TRP A 183 8.84 -46.22 8.92
N LEU A 184 9.64 -46.61 9.91
CA LEU A 184 9.65 -45.95 11.22
C LEU A 184 10.07 -44.48 11.09
N GLU A 185 11.04 -44.17 10.24
CA GLU A 185 11.41 -42.78 9.94
C GLU A 185 10.27 -42.03 9.21
N GLN A 186 9.57 -42.67 8.28
CA GLN A 186 8.44 -42.06 7.58
C GLN A 186 7.26 -41.78 8.51
N ILE A 187 6.89 -42.73 9.38
CA ILE A 187 5.75 -42.53 10.29
C ILE A 187 6.01 -41.44 11.34
N GLU A 188 7.26 -41.27 11.78
CA GLU A 188 7.63 -40.15 12.66
C GLU A 188 7.60 -38.79 11.95
N ARG A 189 7.63 -38.77 10.61
CA ARG A 189 7.43 -37.55 9.80
C ARG A 189 5.98 -37.30 9.42
N LEU A 190 5.09 -38.27 9.63
CA LEU A 190 3.68 -38.08 9.31
C LEU A 190 3.05 -37.09 10.29
N PRO A 191 2.19 -36.19 9.81
CA PRO A 191 1.47 -35.26 10.67
C PRO A 191 0.34 -36.01 11.39
N ALA A 192 0.69 -36.74 12.45
CA ALA A 192 -0.26 -37.50 13.28
C ALA A 192 -1.28 -36.60 14.00
N ASP A 193 -0.98 -35.31 14.10
CA ASP A 193 -1.85 -34.22 14.55
C ASP A 193 -2.83 -33.75 13.47
N ARG A 194 -2.56 -34.02 12.18
CA ARG A 194 -3.46 -33.68 11.06
C ARG A 194 -4.50 -34.76 10.80
N PHE A 195 -4.14 -36.03 11.01
CA PHE A 195 -5.02 -37.15 10.74
C PHE A 195 -5.34 -37.93 12.02
N GLU A 196 -6.54 -38.48 12.11
CA GLU A 196 -6.89 -39.41 13.16
C GLU A 196 -7.19 -40.79 12.60
N VAL A 197 -6.78 -41.80 13.37
CA VAL A 197 -7.13 -43.19 13.14
C VAL A 197 -8.52 -43.41 13.71
N LEU A 198 -9.44 -43.84 12.85
CA LEU A 198 -10.79 -44.15 13.27
C LEU A 198 -10.82 -45.59 13.81
N PRO A 199 -11.50 -45.83 14.94
CA PRO A 199 -11.74 -47.18 15.40
C PRO A 199 -12.60 -47.89 14.35
N SER A 200 -11.97 -48.76 13.57
CA SER A 200 -12.69 -49.55 12.59
C SER A 200 -13.52 -50.60 13.33
N ILE A 201 -14.84 -50.43 13.28
CA ILE A 201 -15.79 -51.47 13.62
C ILE A 201 -15.78 -52.44 12.43
N ALA A 202 -14.73 -53.25 12.32
CA ALA A 202 -14.83 -54.44 11.48
C ALA A 202 -16.04 -55.22 12.06
N PRO A 203 -17.10 -55.49 11.27
CA PRO A 203 -18.25 -56.21 11.79
C PRO A 203 -17.76 -57.51 12.43
N ASP A 204 -18.14 -57.74 13.69
CA ASP A 204 -17.54 -58.75 14.57
C ASP A 204 -17.19 -60.05 13.83
N GLY A 205 -15.89 -60.33 13.68
CA GLY A 205 -15.37 -61.55 13.06
C GLY A 205 -15.18 -61.52 11.54
N ALA A 206 -15.41 -60.40 10.86
CA ALA A 206 -15.06 -60.27 9.44
C ALA A 206 -13.53 -60.35 9.26
N ASN A 207 -13.07 -61.37 8.51
CA ASN A 207 -11.68 -61.52 8.10
C ASN A 207 -11.22 -60.22 7.41
N LEU A 208 -10.01 -59.73 7.73
CA LEU A 208 -9.37 -58.57 7.10
C LEU A 208 -9.56 -58.59 5.58
N ASP A 209 -9.45 -59.76 4.95
CA ASP A 209 -9.60 -59.89 3.50
C ASP A 209 -10.96 -59.43 3.01
N ALA A 210 -12.03 -59.65 3.78
CA ALA A 210 -13.36 -59.12 3.47
C ALA A 210 -13.44 -57.61 3.69
N ALA A 211 -12.80 -57.09 4.75
CA ALA A 211 -12.76 -55.67 5.06
C ALA A 211 -11.88 -54.87 4.06
N LEU A 212 -10.78 -55.46 3.56
CA LEU A 212 -9.95 -54.90 2.48
C LEU A 212 -10.68 -54.87 1.15
N ARG A 213 -11.57 -55.85 0.90
CA ARG A 213 -12.45 -55.86 -0.27
C ARG A 213 -13.62 -54.87 -0.14
N SER A 214 -13.95 -54.45 1.07
CA SER A 214 -14.93 -53.39 1.34
C SER A 214 -14.31 -52.03 1.04
N ASN A 215 -14.87 -51.31 0.07
CA ASN A 215 -14.49 -49.91 -0.22
C ASN A 215 -15.09 -48.91 0.78
N HIS A 216 -15.76 -49.40 1.83
CA HIS A 216 -16.63 -48.63 2.71
C HIS A 216 -16.10 -48.53 4.14
N THR A 217 -14.98 -49.18 4.47
CA THR A 217 -14.42 -49.12 5.82
C THR A 217 -13.45 -47.95 5.94
N LEU A 218 -13.89 -46.86 6.57
CA LEU A 218 -13.02 -45.72 6.90
C LEU A 218 -11.96 -46.14 7.93
N LEU A 219 -10.71 -45.73 7.69
CA LEU A 219 -9.59 -45.99 8.58
C LEU A 219 -8.93 -44.71 9.08
N LEU A 220 -8.79 -43.71 8.22
CA LEU A 220 -8.18 -42.43 8.55
C LEU A 220 -9.11 -41.29 8.14
N ARG A 221 -9.09 -40.19 8.88
CA ARG A 221 -9.66 -38.92 8.41
C ARG A 221 -8.83 -37.73 8.87
N GLU A 222 -8.88 -36.65 8.09
CA GLU A 222 -8.32 -35.36 8.48
C GLU A 222 -9.10 -34.79 9.68
N ARG A 223 -8.39 -34.45 10.75
CA ARG A 223 -8.98 -33.98 12.03
C ARG A 223 -9.70 -32.64 11.84
N THR A 224 -9.04 -31.71 11.16
CA THR A 224 -9.54 -30.35 10.96
C THR A 224 -9.92 -30.16 9.48
N PRO A 225 -11.20 -29.97 9.15
CA PRO A 225 -11.62 -29.59 7.81
C PRO A 225 -10.95 -28.29 7.36
N ARG A 226 -10.72 -28.17 6.06
CA ARG A 226 -10.11 -26.99 5.43
C ARG A 226 -11.20 -26.17 4.74
N PRO A 227 -11.14 -24.83 4.75
CA PRO A 227 -12.09 -24.03 4.00
C PRO A 227 -11.92 -24.27 2.49
N HIS A 228 -13.04 -24.39 1.76
CA HIS A 228 -13.04 -24.48 0.30
C HIS A 228 -13.15 -23.06 -0.31
N PRO A 229 -12.45 -22.73 -1.42
CA PRO A 229 -12.45 -21.39 -2.00
C PRO A 229 -13.83 -20.91 -2.48
N ASP A 230 -14.70 -21.83 -2.92
CA ASP A 230 -16.10 -21.50 -3.27
C ASP A 230 -17.06 -21.55 -2.06
N GLY A 231 -16.52 -21.64 -0.84
CA GLY A 231 -17.28 -21.74 0.41
C GLY A 231 -17.49 -23.18 0.88
N GLY A 232 -17.79 -23.34 2.17
CA GLY A 232 -17.88 -24.63 2.84
C GLY A 232 -16.52 -25.18 3.28
N TRP A 233 -16.48 -26.48 3.51
CA TRP A 233 -15.39 -27.19 4.15
C TRP A 233 -15.05 -28.48 3.41
N VAL A 234 -13.77 -28.81 3.31
CA VAL A 234 -13.27 -30.05 2.74
C VAL A 234 -12.57 -30.88 3.81
N ARG A 235 -12.79 -32.19 3.81
CA ARG A 235 -12.07 -33.13 4.67
C ARG A 235 -11.60 -34.33 3.85
N ALA A 236 -10.35 -34.74 4.05
CA ALA A 236 -9.79 -35.93 3.42
C ALA A 236 -10.00 -37.21 4.27
N TYR A 237 -10.19 -38.34 3.60
CA TYR A 237 -10.49 -39.65 4.19
C TYR A 237 -9.69 -40.77 3.55
N GLY A 238 -9.17 -41.69 4.36
CA GLY A 238 -8.47 -42.89 3.93
C GLY A 238 -9.26 -44.14 4.31
N PHE A 239 -9.46 -45.03 3.35
CA PHE A 239 -10.26 -46.25 3.49
C PHE A 239 -9.35 -47.48 3.60
N LEU A 240 -9.81 -48.50 4.32
CA LEU A 240 -9.09 -49.76 4.49
C LEU A 240 -8.77 -50.44 3.15
N SER A 241 -9.54 -50.19 2.09
CA SER A 241 -9.24 -50.67 0.73
C SER A 241 -8.02 -50.01 0.08
N GLY A 242 -7.44 -48.97 0.69
CA GLY A 242 -6.36 -48.16 0.13
C GLY A 242 -6.85 -46.94 -0.66
N ARG A 243 -8.16 -46.76 -0.81
CA ARG A 243 -8.74 -45.57 -1.43
C ARG A 243 -8.54 -44.35 -0.52
N VAL A 244 -8.25 -43.21 -1.14
CA VAL A 244 -8.35 -41.88 -0.51
C VAL A 244 -9.44 -41.08 -1.20
N ALA A 245 -10.17 -40.25 -0.46
CA ALA A 245 -11.20 -39.39 -1.01
C ALA A 245 -11.28 -38.08 -0.23
N GLU A 246 -11.76 -37.03 -0.89
CA GLU A 246 -12.17 -35.79 -0.23
C GLU A 246 -13.69 -35.68 -0.24
N ALA A 247 -14.24 -35.16 0.85
CA ALA A 247 -15.64 -34.79 0.94
C ALA A 247 -15.76 -33.28 1.10
N ILE A 248 -16.83 -32.69 0.56
CA ILE A 248 -17.16 -31.28 0.71
C ILE A 248 -18.46 -31.17 1.52
N SER A 249 -18.49 -30.28 2.51
CA SER A 249 -19.65 -29.98 3.34
C SER A 249 -19.87 -28.46 3.43
N PRO A 250 -21.09 -27.94 3.21
CA PRO A 250 -21.37 -26.51 3.36
C PRO A 250 -21.17 -25.96 4.78
N ASP A 251 -21.44 -26.78 5.81
CA ASP A 251 -21.43 -26.39 7.22
C ASP A 251 -20.30 -27.01 8.04
N GLY A 252 -19.53 -27.92 7.44
CA GLY A 252 -18.44 -28.63 8.10
C GLY A 252 -18.87 -29.88 8.85
N ASP A 253 -20.16 -30.24 8.82
CA ASP A 253 -20.65 -31.55 9.24
C ASP A 253 -20.54 -32.54 8.08
N PHE A 254 -19.83 -33.65 8.32
CA PHE A 254 -19.62 -34.71 7.34
C PHE A 254 -20.38 -35.99 7.68
N THR A 255 -21.19 -35.99 8.75
CA THR A 255 -21.87 -37.19 9.26
C THR A 255 -22.73 -37.88 8.19
N ALA A 256 -23.43 -37.10 7.36
CA ALA A 256 -24.25 -37.66 6.29
C ALA A 256 -23.41 -38.36 5.21
N TRP A 257 -22.29 -37.73 4.81
CA TRP A 257 -21.36 -38.30 3.84
C TRP A 257 -20.65 -39.55 4.39
N GLU A 258 -20.15 -39.47 5.63
CA GLU A 258 -19.50 -40.60 6.31
C GLU A 258 -20.46 -41.80 6.41
N ARG A 259 -21.74 -41.58 6.72
CA ARG A 259 -22.76 -42.64 6.74
C ARG A 259 -23.01 -43.24 5.36
N ALA A 260 -23.10 -42.41 4.31
CA ALA A 260 -23.33 -42.88 2.95
C ALA A 260 -22.17 -43.73 2.44
N GLU A 261 -20.93 -43.30 2.69
CA GLU A 261 -19.73 -44.01 2.26
C GLU A 261 -19.43 -45.27 3.07
N THR A 262 -19.94 -45.38 4.30
CA THR A 262 -19.72 -46.55 5.18
C THR A 262 -20.84 -47.58 5.11
N THR A 263 -21.94 -47.31 4.41
CA THR A 263 -23.05 -48.27 4.25
C THR A 263 -22.81 -49.15 3.02
N PRO A 264 -22.70 -50.49 3.16
CA PRO A 264 -22.42 -51.40 2.03
C PRO A 264 -23.48 -51.37 0.91
N ASP A 265 -24.72 -51.00 1.24
CA ASP A 265 -25.88 -50.95 0.34
C ASP A 265 -26.23 -49.52 -0.07
N GLY A 266 -25.24 -48.64 -0.24
CA GLY A 266 -25.46 -47.28 -0.75
C GLY A 266 -26.33 -47.30 -2.03
N PRO A 267 -27.19 -46.28 -2.24
CA PRO A 267 -28.12 -46.28 -3.37
C PRO A 267 -27.36 -46.44 -4.70
N PRO A 268 -27.95 -47.16 -5.68
CA PRO A 268 -27.31 -47.46 -6.97
C PRO A 268 -26.90 -46.20 -7.75
#